data_AF-A0A970YP23-F1
#
_entry.id   AF-A0A970YP23-F1
#
_cell.length_a   1.000
_cell.length_b   1.000
_cell.length_c   1.000
_cell.angle_alpha   90.00
_cell.angle_beta   90.00
_cell.angle_gamma   90.00
#
_symmetry.space_group_name_H-M   'P 1'
#
loop_
_entity.id
_entity.type
_entity.pdbx_description
1 polymer ?
#
loop_
_entity_poly.entity_id
_entity_poly.type
_entity_poly.pdbx_seq_one_letter_code
_entity_poly.pdbx_strand_id
1 'polypeptide(L)'
;EVKHLVIKPREFYGDVLDFDPEVSRDFMKEGYLDCLSELGYLAGEEYYVFAKQDTIAKALFTMPEKKRKEAKAIFGIEPWQSESTYHFYYGQLVPVLQNHFGTTSPLETWVVLLDKLAGLMELEKLELFSLQTLIERITSAVRSSIENIEYNDISCQRVMSFLEFLINNSNMKDLEDQEFKKFEDGFSSLTRLE
;
A
#
# COMPACT_ATOMS: atom_id res chain seq x y z
N GLU A 1 17.32 -27.10 14.90
CA GLU A 1 17.95 -26.20 13.92
C GLU A 1 17.97 -24.80 14.49
N VAL A 2 19.11 -24.11 14.40
CA VAL A 2 19.19 -22.68 14.73
C VAL A 2 18.77 -21.92 13.48
N LYS A 3 17.65 -21.19 13.54
CA LYS A 3 17.25 -20.27 12.46
C LYS A 3 18.07 -19.00 12.62
N HIS A 4 18.95 -18.75 11.65
CA HIS A 4 19.65 -17.48 11.54
C HIS A 4 18.85 -16.57 10.61
N LEU A 5 18.54 -15.38 11.08
CA LEU A 5 17.90 -14.32 10.29
C LEU A 5 18.98 -13.27 10.02
N VAL A 6 19.29 -13.03 8.75
CA VAL A 6 20.35 -12.13 8.32
C VAL A 6 19.70 -10.89 7.73
N ILE A 7 19.75 -9.79 8.48
CA ILE A 7 19.26 -8.49 8.02
C ILE A 7 20.41 -7.79 7.31
N LYS A 8 20.17 -7.30 6.10
CA LYS A 8 21.11 -6.49 5.33
C LYS A 8 20.42 -5.21 4.88
N PRO A 9 21.06 -4.05 5.04
CA PRO A 9 20.53 -2.80 4.53
C PRO A 9 20.37 -2.89 3.01
N ARG A 10 19.28 -2.30 2.49
CA ARG A 10 18.95 -2.26 1.07
C ARG A 10 19.75 -1.17 0.36
N GLU A 11 19.99 -0.05 1.03
CA GLU A 11 20.79 1.05 0.53
C GLU A 11 22.01 1.31 1.44
N PHE A 12 23.03 1.97 0.89
CA PHE A 12 24.21 2.37 1.64
C PHE A 12 24.19 3.89 1.80
N TYR A 13 23.88 4.36 3.02
CA TYR A 13 23.74 5.79 3.30
C TYR A 13 25.06 6.49 3.65
N GLY A 14 26.15 5.75 3.91
CA GLY A 14 27.45 6.30 4.29
C GLY A 14 28.34 5.28 5.02
N ASP A 15 29.59 5.66 5.33
CA ASP A 15 30.48 4.81 6.13
C ASP A 15 30.00 4.78 7.58
N VAL A 16 30.11 3.63 8.25
CA VAL A 16 29.72 3.44 9.67
C VAL A 16 30.56 4.33 10.60
N LEU A 17 31.70 4.83 10.11
CA LEU A 17 32.59 5.75 10.81
C LEU A 17 32.25 7.23 10.59
N ASP A 18 31.31 7.54 9.69
CA ASP A 18 30.75 8.88 9.58
C ASP A 18 29.66 9.01 10.65
N PHE A 19 30.02 9.61 11.79
CA PHE A 19 29.12 9.90 12.91
C PHE A 19 28.14 11.03 12.58
N ASP A 20 27.57 11.01 11.37
CA ASP A 20 26.49 11.89 10.99
C ASP A 20 25.19 11.38 11.67
N PRO A 21 24.55 12.20 12.52
CA PRO A 21 23.30 11.84 13.17
C PRO A 21 22.18 11.49 12.19
N GLU A 22 22.13 12.11 11.00
CA GLU A 22 21.11 11.85 9.99
C GLU A 22 21.32 10.47 9.36
N VAL A 23 22.56 10.17 8.93
CA VAL A 23 22.93 8.84 8.40
C VAL A 23 22.69 7.74 9.42
N SER A 24 23.05 7.98 10.69
CA SER A 24 22.80 7.04 11.79
C SER A 24 21.31 6.77 11.99
N ARG A 25 20.47 7.81 11.87
CA ARG A 25 19.01 7.71 12.01
C ARG A 25 18.40 6.93 10.85
N ASP A 26 18.88 7.11 9.62
CA ASP A 26 18.39 6.37 8.46
C ASP A 26 18.77 4.89 8.52
N PHE A 27 19.98 4.55 8.99
CA PHE A 27 20.34 3.15 9.30
C PHE A 27 19.46 2.53 10.39
N MET A 28 19.09 3.30 11.42
CA MET A 28 18.16 2.80 12.46
C MET A 28 16.76 2.57 11.92
N LYS A 29 16.24 3.48 11.09
CA LYS A 29 14.94 3.31 10.41
C LYS A 29 14.95 2.06 9.54
N GLU A 30 15.94 1.96 8.65
CA GLU A 30 16.06 0.83 7.72
C GLU A 30 16.20 -0.49 8.48
N GLY A 31 17.06 -0.56 9.50
CA GLY A 31 17.22 -1.77 10.31
C GLY A 31 15.94 -2.21 11.01
N TYR A 32 15.11 -1.26 11.47
CA TYR A 32 13.80 -1.57 12.04
C TYR A 32 12.84 -2.14 10.99
N LEU A 33 12.76 -1.48 9.83
CA LEU A 33 11.87 -1.84 8.73
C LEU A 33 12.26 -3.19 8.10
N ASP A 34 13.54 -3.40 7.82
CA ASP A 34 14.05 -4.67 7.30
C ASP A 34 13.84 -5.82 8.28
N CYS A 35 13.99 -5.58 9.58
CA CYS A 35 13.68 -6.58 10.60
C CYS A 35 12.20 -6.99 10.53
N LEU A 36 11.28 -6.03 10.46
CA LEU A 36 9.85 -6.33 10.33
C LEU A 36 9.51 -7.03 9.01
N SER A 37 10.19 -6.66 7.92
CA SER A 37 10.07 -7.31 6.61
C SER A 37 10.51 -8.78 6.66
N GLU A 38 11.69 -9.07 7.22
CA GLU A 38 12.23 -10.43 7.36
C GLU A 38 11.40 -11.30 8.31
N LEU A 39 10.74 -10.69 9.30
CA LEU A 39 9.77 -11.37 10.16
C LEU A 39 8.43 -11.64 9.47
N GLY A 40 8.22 -11.13 8.25
CA GLY A 40 7.03 -11.34 7.44
C GLY A 40 5.83 -10.45 7.83
N TYR A 41 6.07 -9.35 8.55
CA TYR A 41 5.02 -8.38 8.89
C TYR A 41 4.76 -7.36 7.79
N LEU A 42 5.77 -7.09 6.96
CA LEU A 42 5.70 -6.10 5.89
C LEU A 42 5.73 -6.79 4.53
N ALA A 43 5.08 -6.16 3.57
CA ALA A 43 5.02 -6.55 2.16
C ALA A 43 5.42 -5.35 1.29
N GLY A 44 5.69 -5.61 0.02
CA GLY A 44 6.21 -4.61 -0.92
C GLY A 44 7.67 -4.90 -1.28
N GLU A 45 8.04 -4.58 -2.51
CA GLU A 45 9.39 -4.76 -3.02
C GLU A 45 10.23 -3.53 -2.66
N GLU A 46 9.73 -2.32 -2.97
CA GLU A 46 10.44 -1.06 -2.73
C GLU A 46 10.03 -0.38 -1.42
N TYR A 47 8.73 -0.41 -1.09
CA TYR A 47 8.16 0.26 0.07
C TYR A 47 7.77 -0.73 1.17
N TYR A 48 7.83 -0.27 2.41
CA TYR A 48 7.52 -1.07 3.60
C TYR A 48 6.04 -0.98 3.97
N VAL A 49 5.23 -1.87 3.40
CA VAL A 49 3.77 -1.84 3.54
C VAL A 49 3.28 -2.91 4.52
N PHE A 50 2.72 -2.47 5.64
CA PHE A 50 1.98 -3.34 6.55
C PHE A 50 0.61 -3.68 5.96
N ALA A 51 0.47 -4.92 5.49
CA ALA A 51 -0.72 -5.39 4.81
C ALA A 51 -1.05 -6.83 5.26
N LYS A 52 -1.74 -6.96 6.40
CA LYS A 52 -2.19 -8.26 6.94
C LYS A 52 -3.56 -8.70 6.44
N GLN A 53 -4.38 -7.73 6.03
CA GLN A 53 -5.75 -7.95 5.57
C GLN A 53 -6.09 -7.03 4.41
N ASP A 54 -7.04 -7.44 3.59
CA ASP A 54 -7.55 -6.64 2.49
C ASP A 54 -8.46 -5.50 3.01
N THR A 55 -7.82 -4.41 3.45
CA THR A 55 -8.48 -3.21 3.95
C THR A 55 -9.28 -2.51 2.85
N ILE A 56 -8.85 -2.63 1.59
CA ILE A 56 -9.52 -2.05 0.42
C ILE A 56 -10.88 -2.74 0.19
N ALA A 57 -10.92 -4.08 0.20
CA ALA A 57 -12.18 -4.83 0.11
C ALA A 57 -13.11 -4.51 1.27
N LYS A 58 -12.57 -4.50 2.51
CA LYS A 58 -13.35 -4.17 3.71
C LYS A 58 -13.95 -2.78 3.61
N ALA A 59 -13.16 -1.78 3.21
CA ALA A 59 -13.62 -0.41 2.98
C ALA A 59 -14.74 -0.35 1.95
N LEU A 60 -14.60 -1.07 0.84
CA LEU A 60 -15.64 -1.14 -0.19
C LEU A 60 -16.94 -1.76 0.32
N PHE A 61 -16.87 -2.85 1.07
CA PHE A 61 -18.06 -3.61 1.48
C PHE A 61 -18.81 -2.98 2.66
N THR A 62 -18.12 -2.29 3.57
CA THR A 62 -18.76 -1.60 4.70
C THR A 62 -19.49 -0.32 4.31
N MET A 63 -19.19 0.26 3.13
CA MET A 63 -19.86 1.45 2.64
C MET A 63 -21.37 1.24 2.38
N PRO A 64 -22.19 2.30 2.48
CA PRO A 64 -23.61 2.26 2.10
C PRO A 64 -23.81 1.85 0.63
N GLU A 65 -24.93 1.21 0.32
CA GLU A 65 -25.21 0.70 -1.03
C GLU A 65 -25.08 1.76 -2.13
N LYS A 66 -25.57 2.98 -1.87
CA LYS A 66 -25.44 4.11 -2.79
C LYS A 66 -23.98 4.39 -3.14
N LYS A 67 -23.10 4.42 -2.14
CA LYS A 67 -21.66 4.65 -2.31
C LYS A 67 -20.96 3.49 -3.02
N ARG A 68 -21.38 2.26 -2.77
CA ARG A 68 -20.88 1.09 -3.50
C ARG A 68 -21.23 1.16 -5.00
N LYS A 69 -22.40 1.69 -5.37
CA LYS A 69 -22.78 1.91 -6.77
C LYS A 69 -21.93 3.02 -7.41
N GLU A 70 -21.72 4.13 -6.70
CA GLU A 70 -20.82 5.21 -7.15
C GLU A 70 -19.39 4.67 -7.40
N ALA A 71 -18.86 3.83 -6.51
CA ALA A 71 -17.55 3.21 -6.67
C ALA A 71 -17.44 2.32 -7.93
N LYS A 72 -18.48 1.55 -8.26
CA LYS A 72 -18.52 0.73 -9.48
C LYS A 72 -18.57 1.59 -10.75
N ALA A 73 -19.29 2.70 -10.70
CA ALA A 73 -19.44 3.62 -11.83
C ALA A 73 -18.10 4.23 -12.27
N ILE A 74 -17.11 4.32 -11.38
CA ILE A 74 -15.75 4.78 -11.71
C ILE A 74 -15.11 3.91 -12.81
N PHE A 75 -15.41 2.61 -12.80
CA PHE A 75 -14.93 1.66 -13.81
C PHE A 75 -15.85 1.57 -15.04
N GLY A 76 -16.91 2.38 -15.10
CA GLY A 76 -17.91 2.33 -16.18
C GLY A 76 -18.77 1.07 -16.13
N ILE A 77 -18.87 0.41 -14.96
CA ILE A 77 -19.66 -0.81 -14.79
C ILE A 77 -21.07 -0.40 -14.38
N GLU A 78 -22.01 -0.68 -15.27
CA GLU A 78 -23.41 -0.42 -15.08
C GLU A 78 -24.04 -1.42 -14.08
N PRO A 79 -25.11 -1.05 -13.35
CA PRO A 79 -25.69 -1.88 -12.31
C PRO A 79 -26.12 -3.28 -12.77
N TRP A 80 -26.49 -3.44 -14.05
CA TRP A 80 -26.87 -4.74 -14.61
C TRP A 80 -25.68 -5.63 -14.98
N GLN A 81 -24.46 -5.07 -15.07
CA GLN A 81 -23.24 -5.77 -15.46
C GLN A 81 -22.54 -6.45 -14.27
N SER A 82 -23.10 -6.33 -13.07
CA SER A 82 -22.51 -6.88 -11.86
C SER A 82 -23.60 -7.29 -10.86
N GLU A 83 -23.74 -8.60 -10.67
CA GLU A 83 -24.76 -9.19 -9.77
C GLU A 83 -24.64 -8.70 -8.31
N SER A 84 -23.41 -8.41 -7.85
CA SER A 84 -23.14 -7.97 -6.48
C SER A 84 -21.84 -7.17 -6.37
N THR A 85 -21.64 -6.39 -5.29
CA THR A 85 -20.35 -5.72 -5.05
C THR A 85 -19.21 -6.71 -4.88
N TYR A 86 -19.50 -7.91 -4.34
CA TYR A 86 -18.54 -8.98 -4.22
C TYR A 86 -18.08 -9.49 -5.59
N HIS A 87 -19.02 -9.72 -6.52
CA HIS A 87 -18.71 -10.13 -7.89
C HIS A 87 -17.92 -9.06 -8.65
N PHE A 88 -18.27 -7.79 -8.49
CA PHE A 88 -17.47 -6.69 -9.04
C PHE A 88 -16.02 -6.75 -8.56
N TYR A 89 -15.80 -6.84 -7.25
CA TYR A 89 -14.47 -6.74 -6.69
C TYR A 89 -13.62 -7.99 -6.99
N TYR A 90 -14.09 -9.18 -6.60
CA TYR A 90 -13.32 -10.42 -6.74
C TYR A 90 -13.46 -11.10 -8.10
N GLY A 91 -14.50 -10.79 -8.87
CA GLY A 91 -14.77 -11.42 -10.16
C GLY A 91 -14.36 -10.56 -11.36
N GLN A 92 -14.29 -9.24 -11.22
CA GLN A 92 -14.01 -8.32 -12.33
C GLN A 92 -12.74 -7.49 -12.07
N LEU A 93 -12.71 -6.69 -10.99
CA LEU A 93 -11.61 -5.76 -10.74
C LEU A 93 -10.29 -6.47 -10.39
N VAL A 94 -10.27 -7.24 -9.30
CA VAL A 94 -9.06 -7.89 -8.81
C VAL A 94 -8.46 -8.87 -9.83
N PRO A 95 -9.25 -9.73 -10.51
CA PRO A 95 -8.68 -10.64 -11.50
C PRO A 95 -7.97 -9.94 -12.67
N VAL A 96 -8.48 -8.79 -13.12
CA VAL A 96 -7.83 -8.02 -14.20
C VAL A 96 -6.48 -7.50 -13.75
N LEU A 97 -6.39 -6.98 -12.52
CA LEU A 97 -5.14 -6.52 -11.91
C LEU A 97 -4.18 -7.70 -11.65
N GLN A 98 -4.68 -8.81 -11.14
CA GLN A 98 -3.90 -10.03 -10.91
C GLN A 98 -3.24 -10.55 -12.17
N ASN A 99 -4.00 -10.59 -13.27
CA ASN A 99 -3.47 -11.00 -14.57
C ASN A 99 -2.38 -10.05 -15.08
N HIS A 100 -2.50 -8.75 -14.80
CA HIS A 100 -1.49 -7.76 -15.17
C HIS A 100 -0.20 -7.91 -14.35
N PHE A 101 -0.32 -8.08 -13.03
CA PHE A 101 0.82 -8.12 -12.10
C PHE A 101 1.37 -9.52 -11.84
N GLY A 102 0.71 -10.58 -12.30
CA GLY A 102 1.12 -11.96 -12.07
C GLY A 102 0.93 -12.44 -10.62
N THR A 103 0.04 -11.81 -9.87
CA THR A 103 -0.22 -12.08 -8.45
C THR A 103 -1.37 -13.06 -8.25
N THR A 104 -1.41 -13.74 -7.10
CA THR A 104 -2.42 -14.78 -6.82
C THR A 104 -3.40 -14.39 -5.72
N SER A 105 -3.01 -13.45 -4.85
CA SER A 105 -3.82 -12.94 -3.75
C SER A 105 -4.33 -11.53 -4.04
N PRO A 106 -5.60 -11.19 -3.72
CA PRO A 106 -6.10 -9.81 -3.82
C PRO A 106 -5.25 -8.81 -3.06
N LEU A 107 -4.83 -9.17 -1.85
CA LEU A 107 -4.01 -8.33 -0.98
C LEU A 107 -2.64 -8.05 -1.58
N GLU A 108 -1.97 -9.10 -2.05
CA GLU A 108 -0.69 -9.02 -2.74
C GLU A 108 -0.78 -8.12 -3.98
N THR A 109 -1.86 -8.25 -4.75
CA THR A 109 -2.12 -7.44 -5.94
C THR A 109 -2.17 -5.95 -5.61
N TRP A 110 -2.87 -5.58 -4.54
CA TRP A 110 -2.94 -4.19 -4.10
C TRP A 110 -1.62 -3.68 -3.56
N VAL A 111 -0.88 -4.50 -2.81
CA VAL A 111 0.46 -4.12 -2.35
C VAL A 111 1.36 -3.83 -3.55
N VAL A 112 1.47 -4.75 -4.51
CA VAL A 112 2.31 -4.57 -5.72
C VAL A 112 1.88 -3.34 -6.53
N LEU A 113 0.57 -3.12 -6.66
CA LEU A 113 0.04 -1.96 -7.37
C LEU A 113 0.45 -0.65 -6.67
N LEU A 114 0.22 -0.55 -5.36
CA LEU A 114 0.52 0.66 -4.60
C LEU A 114 2.03 0.91 -4.50
N ASP A 115 2.83 -0.15 -4.36
CA ASP A 115 4.29 -0.11 -4.37
C ASP A 115 4.82 0.50 -5.67
N LYS A 116 4.31 0.03 -6.81
CA LYS A 116 4.66 0.59 -8.14
C LYS A 116 4.20 2.03 -8.32
N LEU A 117 2.99 2.37 -7.85
CA LEU A 117 2.50 3.75 -7.92
C LEU A 117 3.35 4.70 -7.06
N ALA A 118 3.74 4.27 -5.86
CA ALA A 118 4.60 5.01 -4.97
C ALA A 118 5.99 5.25 -5.62
N GLY A 119 6.57 4.22 -6.24
CA GLY A 119 7.84 4.33 -6.96
C GLY A 119 7.77 5.29 -8.15
N LEU A 120 6.70 5.23 -8.95
CA LEU A 120 6.46 6.17 -10.06
C LEU A 120 6.25 7.63 -9.60
N MET A 121 5.88 7.83 -8.34
CA MET A 121 5.70 9.14 -7.71
C MET A 121 6.91 9.56 -6.87
N GLU A 122 7.96 8.73 -6.83
CA GLU A 122 9.18 8.95 -6.05
C GLU A 122 8.88 9.29 -4.57
N LEU A 123 7.93 8.56 -3.97
CA LEU A 123 7.62 8.73 -2.55
C LEU A 123 8.81 8.31 -1.68
N GLU A 124 8.91 8.91 -0.49
CA GLU A 124 9.96 8.58 0.48
C GLU A 124 9.86 7.10 0.90
N LYS A 125 10.97 6.36 0.75
CA LYS A 125 11.01 4.90 0.95
C LYS A 125 11.16 4.49 2.42
N LEU A 126 11.83 5.30 3.23
CA LEU A 126 12.14 5.03 4.65
C LEU A 126 10.99 5.41 5.59
N GLU A 127 9.77 5.03 5.22
CA GLU A 127 8.58 5.18 6.04
C GLU A 127 7.85 3.83 6.19
N LEU A 128 7.23 3.62 7.35
CA LEU A 128 6.32 2.50 7.57
C LEU A 128 4.93 2.88 7.08
N PHE A 129 4.44 2.18 6.06
CA PHE A 129 3.12 2.45 5.50
C PHE A 129 2.09 1.41 5.93
N SER A 130 0.85 1.85 6.18
CA SER A 130 -0.33 0.99 6.06
C SER A 130 -0.88 1.12 4.64
N LEU A 131 -1.78 0.23 4.24
CA LEU A 131 -2.51 0.40 2.97
C LEU A 131 -3.21 1.77 2.91
N GLN A 132 -3.76 2.26 4.03
CA GLN A 132 -4.46 3.54 4.06
C GLN A 132 -3.49 4.71 3.92
N THR A 133 -2.40 4.75 4.69
CA THR A 133 -1.44 5.86 4.61
C THR A 133 -0.73 5.91 3.25
N LEU A 134 -0.42 4.76 2.66
CA LEU A 134 0.15 4.71 1.31
C LEU A 134 -0.81 5.25 0.25
N ILE A 135 -2.09 4.85 0.31
CA ILE A 135 -3.11 5.38 -0.59
C ILE A 135 -3.26 6.90 -0.43
N GLU A 136 -3.25 7.43 0.80
CA GLU A 136 -3.32 8.87 1.05
C GLU A 136 -2.14 9.62 0.44
N ARG A 137 -0.92 9.10 0.57
CA ARG A 137 0.28 9.69 -0.06
C ARG A 137 0.17 9.68 -1.58
N ILE A 138 -0.20 8.54 -2.16
CA ILE A 138 -0.38 8.38 -3.61
C ILE A 138 -1.46 9.32 -4.15
N THR A 139 -2.61 9.39 -3.48
CA THR A 139 -3.73 10.24 -3.93
C THR A 139 -3.46 11.74 -3.76
N SER A 140 -2.58 12.11 -2.83
CA SER A 140 -2.15 13.50 -2.61
C SER A 140 -0.97 13.92 -3.51
N ALA A 141 -0.28 12.98 -4.16
CA ALA A 141 0.86 13.26 -5.02
C ALA A 141 0.46 13.76 -6.43
N VAL A 142 1.40 14.42 -7.11
CA VAL A 142 1.19 14.97 -8.45
C VAL A 142 1.05 13.84 -9.47
N ARG A 143 -0.03 13.86 -10.27
CA ARG A 143 -0.42 12.76 -11.16
C ARG A 143 0.29 12.71 -12.51
N SER A 144 1.23 13.62 -12.77
CA SER A 144 1.85 13.74 -14.10
C SER A 144 2.66 12.51 -14.51
N SER A 145 3.18 11.73 -13.56
CA SER A 145 3.98 10.53 -13.83
C SER A 145 3.15 9.29 -14.19
N ILE A 146 1.83 9.33 -14.03
CA ILE A 146 0.93 8.18 -14.22
C ILE A 146 -0.08 8.38 -15.36
N GLU A 147 0.05 9.47 -16.11
CA GLU A 147 -0.79 9.72 -17.29
C GLU A 147 -0.51 8.64 -18.36
N ASN A 148 -1.58 7.99 -18.83
CA ASN A 148 -1.56 6.94 -19.87
C ASN A 148 -1.06 5.54 -19.44
N ILE A 149 -0.96 5.25 -18.14
CA ILE A 149 -0.71 3.87 -17.68
C ILE A 149 -2.02 3.07 -17.72
N GLU A 150 -1.96 1.88 -18.31
CA GLU A 150 -3.07 0.94 -18.43
C GLU A 150 -2.72 -0.41 -17.79
N TYR A 151 -3.64 -0.95 -16.99
CA TYR A 151 -3.56 -2.27 -16.37
C TYR A 151 -4.54 -3.21 -17.09
N ASN A 152 -4.10 -3.77 -18.21
CA ASN A 152 -4.96 -4.49 -19.15
C ASN A 152 -6.12 -3.59 -19.63
N ASP A 153 -7.35 -3.87 -19.19
CA ASP A 153 -8.57 -3.15 -19.60
C ASP A 153 -8.94 -1.98 -18.64
N ILE A 154 -8.09 -1.70 -17.65
CA ILE A 154 -8.35 -0.70 -16.61
C ILE A 154 -7.26 0.35 -16.60
N SER A 155 -7.64 1.61 -16.85
CA SER A 155 -6.70 2.72 -16.77
C SER A 155 -6.27 3.01 -15.33
N CYS A 156 -5.01 3.37 -15.15
CA CYS A 156 -4.45 3.78 -13.88
C CYS A 156 -5.23 4.96 -13.28
N GLN A 157 -5.72 5.87 -14.13
CA GLN A 157 -6.58 6.97 -13.70
C GLN A 157 -7.87 6.49 -13.01
N ARG A 158 -8.51 5.43 -13.52
CA ARG A 158 -9.70 4.84 -12.87
C ARG A 158 -9.35 4.21 -11.53
N VAL A 159 -8.21 3.53 -11.45
CA VAL A 159 -7.72 2.99 -10.17
C VAL A 159 -7.48 4.12 -9.17
N MET A 160 -6.82 5.20 -9.59
CA MET A 160 -6.58 6.38 -8.74
C MET A 160 -7.87 7.04 -8.27
N SER A 161 -8.85 7.24 -9.17
CA SER A 161 -10.17 7.75 -8.80
C SER A 161 -10.89 6.83 -7.81
N PHE A 162 -10.74 5.51 -7.96
CA PHE A 162 -11.30 4.54 -7.03
C PHE A 162 -10.62 4.61 -5.65
N LEU A 163 -9.29 4.68 -5.60
CA LEU A 163 -8.54 4.83 -4.36
C LEU A 163 -8.88 6.12 -3.63
N GLU A 164 -8.94 7.24 -4.35
CA GLU A 164 -9.39 8.54 -3.82
C GLU A 164 -10.84 8.47 -3.31
N PHE A 165 -11.72 7.79 -4.04
CA PHE A 165 -13.10 7.59 -3.61
C PHE A 165 -13.17 6.80 -2.30
N LEU A 166 -12.35 5.75 -2.14
CA LEU A 166 -12.31 4.96 -0.91
C LEU A 166 -11.88 5.80 0.29
N ILE A 167 -10.79 6.57 0.18
CA ILE A 167 -10.33 7.45 1.27
C ILE A 167 -11.42 8.44 1.67
N ASN A 168 -12.10 9.05 0.71
CA ASN A 168 -13.08 10.10 0.96
C ASN A 168 -14.44 9.59 1.48
N ASN A 169 -14.76 8.31 1.29
CA ASN A 169 -16.12 7.79 1.53
C ASN A 169 -16.17 6.58 2.46
N SER A 170 -15.04 6.12 3.00
CA SER A 170 -14.96 4.99 3.91
C SER A 170 -14.12 5.29 5.14
N ASN A 171 -14.32 4.53 6.21
CA ASN A 171 -13.54 4.65 7.44
C ASN A 171 -12.31 3.73 7.40
N MET A 172 -11.44 3.86 6.39
CA MET A 172 -10.26 2.98 6.25
C MET A 172 -9.36 2.99 7.48
N LYS A 173 -9.22 4.14 8.14
CA LYS A 173 -8.44 4.28 9.38
C LYS A 173 -8.94 3.39 10.52
N ASP A 174 -10.25 3.19 10.62
CA ASP A 174 -10.85 2.33 11.66
C ASP A 174 -10.65 0.83 11.36
N LEU A 175 -10.24 0.51 10.12
CA LEU A 175 -9.99 -0.85 9.65
C LEU A 175 -8.51 -1.24 9.76
N GLU A 176 -7.64 -0.37 10.27
CA GLU A 176 -6.24 -0.69 10.51
C GLU A 176 -6.08 -1.72 11.64
N ASP A 177 -5.08 -2.59 11.50
CA ASP A 177 -4.75 -3.58 12.52
C ASP A 177 -4.13 -2.90 13.75
N GLN A 178 -4.44 -3.40 14.94
CA GLN A 178 -3.83 -2.90 16.18
C GLN A 178 -2.31 -3.16 16.23
N GLU A 179 -1.82 -4.19 15.54
CA GLU A 179 -0.39 -4.46 15.41
C GLU A 179 0.33 -3.36 14.62
N PHE A 180 -0.31 -2.78 13.61
CA PHE A 180 0.26 -1.66 12.86
C PHE A 180 0.61 -0.50 13.80
N LYS A 181 -0.33 -0.10 14.67
CA LYS A 181 -0.10 0.98 15.64
C LYS A 181 1.09 0.72 16.57
N LYS A 182 1.28 -0.54 16.99
CA LYS A 182 2.43 -0.90 17.83
C LYS A 182 3.75 -0.73 17.08
N PHE A 183 3.79 -1.10 15.81
CA PHE A 183 4.99 -0.93 14.97
C PHE A 183 5.22 0.53 14.60
N GLU A 184 4.16 1.28 14.30
CA GLU A 184 4.20 2.72 14.03
C GLU A 184 4.71 3.51 15.25
N ASP A 185 4.22 3.20 16.46
CA ASP A 185 4.69 3.81 17.71
C ASP A 185 6.18 3.51 17.95
N GLY A 186 6.60 2.25 17.73
CA GLY A 186 8.00 1.84 17.81
C GLY A 186 8.89 2.59 16.83
N PHE A 187 8.49 2.61 15.55
CA PHE A 187 9.18 3.33 14.49
C PHE A 187 9.27 4.85 14.77
N SER A 188 8.17 5.45 15.22
CA SER A 188 8.12 6.87 15.60
C SER A 188 9.02 7.20 16.79
N SER A 189 9.13 6.30 17.76
CA SER A 189 10.01 6.51 18.92
C SER A 189 11.50 6.54 18.55
N LEU A 190 11.91 5.75 17.55
CA LEU A 190 13.28 5.73 17.03
C LEU A 190 13.60 7.00 16.25
N THR A 191 12.61 7.55 15.55
CA THR A 191 12.79 8.75 14.74
C THR A 191 12.71 10.04 15.55
N ARG A 192 12.16 10.07 16.77
CA ARG A 192 12.01 11.31 17.57
C ARG A 192 13.16 11.61 18.54
N LEU A 193 14.32 10.97 18.39
CA LEU A 193 15.50 11.31 19.20
C LEU A 193 16.01 12.70 18.78
N GLU A 194 15.60 13.72 19.54
CA GLU A 194 16.17 15.09 19.55
C GLU A 194 17.50 15.13 20.31
#